data_AF-A0A372Q605-F1
#
_entry.id   AF-A0A372Q605-F1
#
_cell.length_a   1.000
_cell.length_b   1.000
_cell.length_c   1.000
_cell.angle_alpha   90.00
_cell.angle_beta   90.00
_cell.angle_gamma   90.00
#
_symmetry.space_group_name_H-M   'P 1'
#
loop_
_entity.id
_entity.type
_entity.pdbx_description
1 polymer ?
#
loop_
_entity_poly.entity_id
_entity_poly.type
_entity_poly.pdbx_seq_one_letter_code
_entity_poly.pdbx_strand_id
1 'polypeptide(L)'
;NGKPLEEKDMDSFLLEAHKKIVSSEIKQHNKEKKNEKNGQGLIQEISSSVPKENHVTKIFETAQFRKSDNSDALVSSFHRTSMIEISQHLAQLCDKALIAEEHRLEANQEEILCWYHYGRNFVFQLKTLCDKYKIGEKKARGLIYDEVVKQVNILRKKRSQDTGVPPPDITRDGLRKKTQRA
;
A
#
# COMPACT_ATOMS: atom_id res chain seq x y z
N ASN A 1 37.07 -6.91 19.93
CA ASN A 1 35.61 -7.15 19.87
C ASN A 1 34.85 -5.88 20.18
N GLY A 2 34.51 -5.09 19.17
CA GLY A 2 33.63 -3.94 19.30
C GLY A 2 32.63 -3.97 18.16
N LYS A 3 31.35 -4.24 18.46
CA LYS A 3 30.27 -3.94 17.52
C LYS A 3 30.20 -2.41 17.40
N PRO A 4 30.18 -1.83 16.19
CA PRO A 4 30.15 -0.38 16.05
C PRO A 4 28.76 0.13 16.44
N LEU A 5 28.75 1.21 17.21
CA LEU A 5 27.58 1.86 17.81
C LEU A 5 26.44 2.12 16.80
N GLU A 6 26.79 2.31 15.51
CA GLU A 6 25.87 2.57 14.40
C GLU A 6 24.97 1.37 14.01
N GLU A 7 25.45 0.13 14.18
CA GLU A 7 24.65 -1.07 13.85
C GLU A 7 23.47 -1.21 14.82
N LYS A 8 23.67 -0.78 16.06
CA LYS A 8 22.68 -0.82 17.14
C LYS A 8 21.60 0.26 16.99
N ASP A 9 21.98 1.44 16.50
CA ASP A 9 21.04 2.53 16.23
C ASP A 9 20.14 2.24 15.02
N MET A 10 20.68 1.60 13.97
CA MET A 10 19.86 1.15 12.84
C MET A 10 18.89 0.03 13.22
N ASP A 11 19.34 -0.95 14.00
CA ASP A 11 18.46 -2.00 14.52
C ASP A 11 17.33 -1.41 15.38
N SER A 12 17.62 -0.36 16.15
CA SER A 12 16.60 0.37 16.92
C SER A 12 15.58 1.07 16.02
N PHE A 13 16.01 1.70 14.92
CA PHE A 13 15.12 2.36 13.97
C PHE A 13 14.18 1.36 13.27
N LEU A 14 14.74 0.23 12.80
CA LEU A 14 13.95 -0.83 12.16
C LEU A 14 12.95 -1.47 13.14
N LEU A 15 13.37 -1.68 14.38
CA LEU A 15 12.51 -2.21 15.43
C LEU A 15 11.37 -1.24 15.78
N GLU A 16 11.65 0.06 15.81
CA GLU A 16 10.63 1.08 16.07
C GLU A 16 9.64 1.21 14.90
N ALA A 17 10.12 1.16 13.65
CA ALA A 17 9.26 1.15 12.47
C ALA A 17 8.34 -0.06 12.45
N HIS A 18 8.89 -1.26 12.70
CA HIS A 18 8.11 -2.50 12.78
C HIS A 18 7.07 -2.44 13.91
N LYS A 19 7.44 -1.92 15.08
CA LYS A 19 6.50 -1.73 16.20
C LYS A 19 5.37 -0.76 15.86
N LYS A 20 5.64 0.31 15.10
CA LYS A 20 4.62 1.25 14.63
C LYS A 20 3.67 0.61 13.61
N ILE A 21 4.19 -0.20 12.70
CA ILE A 21 3.40 -0.94 11.71
C ILE A 21 2.45 -1.92 12.42
N VAL A 22 3.00 -2.81 13.26
CA VAL A 22 2.21 -3.78 14.03
C VAL A 22 1.17 -3.09 14.92
N SER A 23 1.52 -1.97 15.55
CA SER A 23 0.55 -1.21 16.37
C SER A 23 -0.59 -0.62 15.52
N SER A 24 -0.30 -0.21 14.29
CA SER A 24 -1.30 0.36 13.38
C SER A 24 -2.23 -0.73 12.83
N GLU A 25 -1.67 -1.89 12.46
CA GLU A 25 -2.42 -3.07 12.04
C GLU A 25 -3.35 -3.59 13.14
N ILE A 26 -2.86 -3.72 14.39
CA ILE A 26 -3.70 -4.15 15.52
C ILE A 26 -4.84 -3.15 15.77
N LYS A 27 -4.58 -1.84 15.66
CA LYS A 27 -5.61 -0.79 15.80
C LYS A 27 -6.65 -0.89 14.70
N GLN A 28 -6.21 -1.14 13.46
CA GLN A 28 -7.08 -1.32 12.31
C GLN A 28 -7.96 -2.56 12.46
N HIS A 29 -7.38 -3.72 12.75
CA HIS A 29 -8.11 -4.96 12.98
C HIS A 29 -9.12 -4.83 14.14
N ASN A 30 -8.76 -4.13 15.22
CA ASN A 30 -9.70 -3.88 16.33
C ASN A 30 -10.85 -2.93 15.94
N LYS A 31 -10.62 -1.99 15.02
CA LYS A 31 -11.65 -1.08 14.48
C LYS A 31 -12.58 -1.85 13.54
N GLU A 32 -12.05 -2.71 12.69
CA GLU A 32 -12.80 -3.60 11.80
C GLU A 32 -13.67 -4.59 12.60
N LYS A 33 -13.09 -5.23 13.63
CA LYS A 33 -13.83 -6.12 14.54
C LYS A 33 -14.91 -5.40 15.36
N LYS A 34 -14.75 -4.11 15.64
CA LYS A 34 -15.81 -3.27 16.24
C LYS A 34 -16.94 -3.01 15.24
N ASN A 35 -16.61 -2.78 13.98
CA ASN A 35 -17.59 -2.57 12.92
C ASN A 35 -18.37 -3.86 12.59
N GLU A 36 -17.73 -5.03 12.63
CA GLU A 36 -18.40 -6.34 12.51
C GLU A 36 -19.42 -6.60 13.63
N LYS A 37 -19.07 -6.27 14.88
CA LYS A 37 -20.00 -6.38 16.03
C LYS A 37 -21.16 -5.40 15.93
N ASN A 38 -20.94 -4.22 15.36
CA ASN A 38 -21.99 -3.22 15.14
C ASN A 38 -22.91 -3.59 13.98
N GLY A 39 -22.41 -4.31 12.97
CA GLY A 39 -23.22 -4.86 11.88
C GLY A 39 -24.13 -6.03 12.31
N GLN A 40 -23.69 -6.83 13.30
CA GLN A 40 -24.51 -7.91 13.87
C GLN A 40 -25.69 -7.39 14.72
N GLY A 41 -25.54 -6.24 15.40
CA GLY A 41 -26.63 -5.61 16.15
C GLY A 41 -27.77 -5.09 15.25
N LEU A 42 -27.45 -4.64 14.04
CA LEU A 42 -28.42 -4.10 13.08
C LEU A 42 -29.34 -5.19 12.49
N ILE A 43 -28.90 -6.45 12.49
CA ILE A 43 -29.71 -7.58 11.97
C ILE A 43 -30.69 -8.09 13.05
N GLN A 44 -30.38 -7.95 14.34
CA GLN A 44 -31.25 -8.42 15.43
C GLN A 44 -32.41 -7.45 15.75
N GLU A 45 -32.26 -6.15 15.45
CA GLU A 45 -33.29 -5.15 15.74
C GLU A 45 -34.51 -5.22 14.80
N ILE A 46 -34.33 -5.77 13.58
CA ILE A 46 -35.41 -5.93 12.60
C ILE A 46 -36.33 -7.12 12.94
N SER A 47 -35.89 -8.07 13.77
CA SER A 47 -36.68 -9.27 14.11
C SER A 47 -37.45 -9.19 15.44
N SER A 48 -37.29 -8.14 16.25
CA SER A 48 -37.87 -8.12 17.62
C SER A 48 -38.76 -6.94 17.97
N SER A 49 -38.97 -5.95 17.10
CA SER A 49 -39.90 -4.85 17.39
C SER A 49 -41.15 -4.94 16.51
N VAL A 50 -42.19 -5.54 17.08
CA VAL A 50 -43.56 -5.14 16.80
C VAL A 50 -43.87 -3.96 17.73
N PRO A 51 -44.11 -2.74 17.22
CA PRO A 51 -44.75 -1.71 18.05
C PRO A 51 -46.17 -1.48 17.56
N LYS A 52 -47.10 -1.76 18.48
CA LYS A 52 -48.43 -1.14 18.51
C LYS A 52 -48.28 0.38 18.44
N GLU A 53 -49.25 0.99 17.78
CA GLU A 53 -49.48 2.43 17.65
C GLU A 53 -49.19 3.21 18.95
N ASN A 54 -48.56 4.38 18.85
CA ASN A 54 -49.18 5.66 19.20
C ASN A 54 -48.19 6.84 19.17
N HIS A 55 -48.55 7.83 18.33
CA HIS A 55 -48.31 9.28 18.43
C HIS A 55 -46.90 9.91 18.34
N VAL A 56 -46.87 10.95 17.50
CA VAL A 56 -45.99 12.15 17.45
C VAL A 56 -44.88 12.18 16.37
N THR A 57 -45.34 12.54 15.17
CA THR A 57 -44.95 13.74 14.37
C THR A 57 -43.53 13.88 13.77
N LYS A 58 -43.55 14.19 12.46
CA LYS A 58 -42.55 14.90 11.62
C LYS A 58 -41.36 14.03 11.16
N ILE A 59 -41.05 13.85 9.87
CA ILE A 59 -41.22 14.64 8.63
C ILE A 59 -41.10 13.61 7.50
N PHE A 60 -42.04 13.46 6.56
CA PHE A 60 -42.01 14.04 5.21
C PHE A 60 -43.39 13.82 4.57
N GLU A 61 -44.20 14.87 4.50
CA GLU A 61 -45.38 14.93 3.64
C GLU A 61 -45.25 16.12 2.69
N THR A 62 -45.03 15.85 1.40
CA THR A 62 -45.67 16.50 0.23
C THR A 62 -45.19 15.72 -1.00
N ALA A 63 -45.98 15.20 -1.94
CA ALA A 63 -47.39 15.38 -2.25
C ALA A 63 -47.97 14.07 -2.82
N GLN A 64 -49.26 13.87 -2.57
CA GLN A 64 -50.11 12.82 -3.13
C GLN A 64 -49.94 12.64 -4.65
N PHE A 65 -49.77 11.39 -5.07
CA PHE A 65 -50.52 10.88 -6.23
C PHE A 65 -51.21 9.56 -5.85
N ARG A 66 -52.42 9.41 -6.36
CA ARG A 66 -53.49 8.58 -5.82
C ARG A 66 -53.31 7.08 -6.11
N LYS A 67 -53.86 6.27 -5.20
CA LYS A 67 -54.42 4.91 -5.37
C LYS A 67 -53.92 4.12 -6.59
N SER A 68 -52.99 3.21 -6.35
CA SER A 68 -52.86 2.00 -7.16
C SER A 68 -52.47 0.84 -6.25
N ASP A 69 -53.36 -0.14 -6.15
CA ASP A 69 -53.12 -1.41 -5.50
C ASP A 69 -51.92 -2.13 -6.18
N ASN A 70 -51.04 -2.72 -5.38
CA ASN A 70 -49.91 -3.60 -5.74
C ASN A 70 -48.60 -3.03 -6.38
N SER A 71 -48.38 -1.72 -6.52
CA SER A 71 -47.13 -1.20 -7.11
C SER A 71 -46.01 -0.82 -6.11
N ASP A 72 -46.34 -0.44 -4.87
CA ASP A 72 -45.36 0.11 -3.91
C ASP A 72 -44.39 -0.95 -3.34
N ALA A 73 -44.87 -2.17 -3.10
CA ALA A 73 -44.01 -3.27 -2.64
C ALA A 73 -42.99 -3.69 -3.70
N LEU A 74 -43.37 -3.62 -4.99
CA LEU A 74 -42.52 -3.98 -6.12
C LEU A 74 -41.44 -2.93 -6.35
N VAL A 75 -41.78 -1.64 -6.27
CA VAL A 75 -40.82 -0.52 -6.38
C VAL A 75 -39.82 -0.52 -5.22
N SER A 76 -40.29 -0.79 -4.00
CA SER A 76 -39.43 -0.94 -2.81
C SER A 76 -38.48 -2.14 -2.94
N SER A 77 -38.98 -3.28 -3.44
CA SER A 77 -38.18 -4.46 -3.76
C SER A 77 -37.10 -4.17 -4.80
N PHE A 78 -37.45 -3.52 -5.91
CA PHE A 78 -36.48 -3.13 -6.96
C PHE A 78 -35.41 -2.18 -6.43
N HIS A 79 -35.79 -1.20 -5.61
CA HIS A 79 -34.84 -0.25 -5.03
C HIS A 79 -33.89 -0.94 -4.04
N ARG A 80 -34.38 -1.90 -3.26
CA ARG A 80 -33.56 -2.69 -2.35
C ARG A 80 -32.59 -3.60 -3.09
N THR A 81 -33.04 -4.29 -4.13
CA THR A 81 -32.16 -5.13 -4.98
C THR A 81 -31.09 -4.30 -5.66
N SER A 82 -31.47 -3.16 -6.25
CA SER A 82 -30.53 -2.21 -6.87
C SER A 82 -29.49 -1.68 -5.88
N MET A 83 -29.90 -1.36 -4.64
CA MET A 83 -28.97 -0.94 -3.59
C MET A 83 -28.02 -2.06 -3.14
N ILE A 84 -28.49 -3.31 -3.08
CA ILE A 84 -27.65 -4.47 -2.75
C ILE A 84 -26.58 -4.67 -3.83
N GLU A 85 -26.95 -4.64 -5.11
CA GLU A 85 -26.02 -4.78 -6.24
C GLU A 85 -24.98 -3.66 -6.28
N ILE A 86 -25.42 -2.41 -6.08
CA ILE A 86 -24.52 -1.25 -6.00
C ILE A 86 -23.54 -1.41 -4.83
N SER A 87 -24.04 -1.83 -3.66
CA SER A 87 -23.20 -2.04 -2.48
C SER A 87 -22.18 -3.15 -2.68
N GLN A 88 -22.58 -4.25 -3.33
CA GLN A 88 -21.67 -5.34 -3.68
C GLN A 88 -20.57 -4.89 -4.64
N HIS A 89 -20.93 -4.13 -5.68
CA HIS A 89 -19.96 -3.61 -6.64
C HIS A 89 -18.98 -2.63 -5.96
N LEU A 90 -19.47 -1.74 -5.10
CA LEU A 90 -18.61 -0.84 -4.32
C LEU A 90 -17.67 -1.60 -3.39
N ALA A 91 -18.16 -2.63 -2.69
CA ALA A 91 -17.33 -3.47 -1.84
C ALA A 91 -16.20 -4.16 -2.64
N GLN A 92 -16.50 -4.69 -3.82
CA GLN A 92 -15.50 -5.29 -4.71
C GLN A 92 -14.45 -4.30 -5.19
N LEU A 93 -14.85 -3.06 -5.49
CA LEU A 93 -13.90 -2.00 -5.87
C LEU A 93 -13.02 -1.59 -4.68
N CYS A 94 -13.60 -1.46 -3.49
CA CYS A 94 -12.85 -1.17 -2.27
C CYS A 94 -11.82 -2.26 -1.97
N ASP A 95 -12.20 -3.53 -2.05
CA ASP A 95 -11.28 -4.67 -1.85
C ASP A 95 -10.11 -4.64 -2.83
N LYS A 96 -10.40 -4.45 -4.14
CA LYS A 96 -9.35 -4.29 -5.17
C LYS A 96 -8.42 -3.11 -4.89
N ALA A 97 -8.96 -1.99 -4.39
CA ALA A 97 -8.15 -0.83 -4.05
C ALA A 97 -7.22 -1.10 -2.86
N LEU A 98 -7.70 -1.82 -1.84
CA LEU A 98 -6.89 -2.21 -0.68
C LEU A 98 -5.76 -3.17 -1.06
N ILE A 99 -6.06 -4.20 -1.87
CA ILE A 99 -5.04 -5.13 -2.38
C ILE A 99 -3.98 -4.38 -3.22
N ALA A 100 -4.42 -3.44 -4.07
CA ALA A 100 -3.49 -2.63 -4.85
C ALA A 100 -2.62 -1.72 -3.95
N GLU A 101 -3.18 -1.18 -2.86
CA GLU A 101 -2.43 -0.41 -1.89
C GLU A 101 -1.39 -1.26 -1.16
N GLU A 102 -1.75 -2.48 -0.74
CA GLU A 102 -0.85 -3.44 -0.10
C GLU A 102 0.35 -3.74 -1.01
N HIS A 103 0.10 -4.17 -2.25
CA HIS A 103 1.18 -4.42 -3.22
C HIS A 103 2.04 -3.17 -3.47
N ARG A 104 1.44 -1.97 -3.47
CA ARG A 104 2.18 -0.72 -3.61
C ARG A 104 3.08 -0.47 -2.39
N LEU A 105 2.62 -0.78 -1.19
CA LEU A 105 3.42 -0.67 0.04
C LEU A 105 4.57 -1.68 0.05
N GLU A 106 4.31 -2.94 -0.27
CA GLU A 106 5.32 -3.99 -0.40
C GLU A 106 6.39 -3.60 -1.43
N ALA A 107 5.99 -3.12 -2.62
CA ALA A 107 6.92 -2.67 -3.64
C ALA A 107 7.80 -1.50 -3.16
N ASN A 108 7.25 -0.57 -2.37
CA ASN A 108 8.04 0.52 -1.79
C ASN A 108 9.02 0.01 -0.73
N GLN A 109 8.60 -0.93 0.12
CA GLN A 109 9.47 -1.55 1.12
C GLN A 109 10.63 -2.28 0.44
N GLU A 110 10.35 -3.05 -0.60
CA GLU A 110 11.36 -3.76 -1.40
C GLU A 110 12.32 -2.77 -2.08
N GLU A 111 11.81 -1.66 -2.63
CA GLU A 111 12.66 -0.60 -3.20
C GLU A 111 13.61 -0.03 -2.14
N ILE A 112 13.10 0.31 -0.95
CA ILE A 112 13.90 0.84 0.16
C ILE A 112 14.99 -0.16 0.59
N LEU A 113 14.64 -1.44 0.76
CA LEU A 113 15.58 -2.48 1.15
C LEU A 113 16.69 -2.66 0.10
N CYS A 114 16.34 -2.68 -1.18
CA CYS A 114 17.28 -2.75 -2.28
C CYS A 114 18.26 -1.55 -2.28
N TRP A 115 17.76 -0.32 -2.08
CA TRP A 115 18.62 0.87 -1.98
C TRP A 115 19.52 0.86 -0.75
N TYR A 116 19.03 0.40 0.40
CA TYR A 116 19.82 0.22 1.61
C TYR A 116 21.00 -0.73 1.37
N HIS A 117 20.72 -1.92 0.82
CA HIS A 117 21.76 -2.89 0.50
C HIS A 117 22.73 -2.38 -0.57
N TYR A 118 22.24 -1.66 -1.57
CA TYR A 118 23.08 -0.99 -2.57
C TYR A 118 24.05 0.01 -1.92
N GLY A 119 23.55 0.92 -1.09
CA GLY A 119 24.36 1.94 -0.41
C GLY A 119 25.42 1.32 0.49
N ARG A 120 25.05 0.32 1.29
CA ARG A 120 25.98 -0.41 2.17
C ARG A 120 27.10 -1.08 1.38
N ASN A 121 26.79 -1.77 0.28
CA ASN A 121 27.79 -2.40 -0.58
C ASN A 121 28.65 -1.37 -1.32
N PHE A 122 28.06 -0.25 -1.73
CA PHE A 122 28.79 0.84 -2.38
C PHE A 122 29.90 1.38 -1.47
N VAL A 123 29.57 1.69 -0.21
CA VAL A 123 30.54 2.17 0.78
C VAL A 123 31.62 1.13 1.04
N PHE A 124 31.25 -0.14 1.19
CA PHE A 124 32.20 -1.24 1.38
C PHE A 124 33.19 -1.37 0.21
N GLN A 125 32.69 -1.33 -1.02
CA GLN A 125 33.54 -1.40 -2.22
C GLN A 125 34.42 -0.15 -2.37
N LEU A 126 33.87 1.04 -2.10
CA LEU A 126 34.63 2.28 -2.15
C LEU A 126 35.81 2.24 -1.19
N LYS A 127 35.56 1.83 0.06
CA LYS A 127 36.60 1.64 1.08
C LYS A 127 37.64 0.62 0.64
N THR A 128 37.21 -0.51 0.10
CA THR A 128 38.12 -1.55 -0.42
C THR A 128 39.04 -1.01 -1.51
N LEU A 129 38.51 -0.24 -2.47
CA LEU A 129 39.30 0.39 -3.53
C LEU A 129 40.29 1.43 -2.99
N CYS A 130 39.87 2.25 -2.04
CA CYS A 130 40.72 3.25 -1.41
C CYS A 130 41.84 2.61 -0.57
N ASP A 131 41.51 1.67 0.30
CA ASP A 131 42.43 1.15 1.31
C ASP A 131 43.43 0.15 0.72
N LYS A 132 42.93 -0.81 -0.06
CA LYS A 132 43.72 -1.93 -0.60
C LYS A 132 44.48 -1.56 -1.86
N TYR A 133 43.86 -0.78 -2.75
CA TYR A 133 44.43 -0.44 -4.05
C TYR A 133 44.96 1.00 -4.12
N LYS A 134 44.86 1.77 -3.02
CA LYS A 134 45.32 3.16 -2.91
C LYS A 134 44.76 4.07 -4.01
N ILE A 135 43.54 3.76 -4.48
CA ILE A 135 42.85 4.56 -5.48
C ILE A 135 42.21 5.77 -4.78
N GLY A 136 42.42 6.98 -5.32
CA GLY A 136 41.76 8.17 -4.80
C GLY A 136 40.24 8.05 -4.86
N GLU A 137 39.54 8.48 -3.81
CA GLU A 137 38.09 8.26 -3.63
C GLU A 137 37.26 8.65 -4.86
N LYS A 138 37.54 9.82 -5.45
CA LYS A 138 36.86 10.30 -6.66
C LYS A 138 36.95 9.30 -7.82
N LYS A 139 38.13 8.70 -8.02
CA LYS A 139 38.36 7.71 -9.07
C LYS A 139 37.71 6.37 -8.72
N ALA A 140 37.83 5.91 -7.48
CA ALA A 140 37.18 4.68 -7.02
C ALA A 140 35.65 4.76 -7.17
N ARG A 141 35.05 5.89 -6.77
CA ARG A 141 33.62 6.16 -6.93
C ARG A 141 33.19 6.10 -8.41
N GLY A 142 33.99 6.67 -9.31
CA GLY A 142 33.77 6.59 -10.75
C GLY A 142 33.75 5.14 -11.26
N LEU A 143 34.76 4.34 -10.89
CA LEU A 143 34.86 2.93 -11.28
C LEU A 143 33.65 2.11 -10.82
N ILE A 144 33.21 2.30 -9.58
CA ILE A 144 32.03 1.59 -9.06
C ILE A 144 30.79 1.98 -9.87
N TYR A 145 30.58 3.27 -10.12
CA TYR A 145 29.42 3.70 -10.90
C TYR A 145 29.44 3.16 -12.33
N ASP A 146 30.59 3.20 -13.00
CA ASP A 146 30.73 2.72 -14.38
C ASP A 146 30.40 1.22 -14.47
N GLU A 147 30.88 0.42 -13.52
CA GLU A 147 30.57 -1.02 -13.46
C GLU A 147 29.09 -1.28 -13.12
N VAL A 148 28.51 -0.56 -12.15
CA VAL A 148 27.08 -0.70 -11.83
C VAL A 148 26.20 -0.37 -13.03
N VAL A 149 26.49 0.74 -13.74
CA VAL A 149 25.75 1.14 -14.94
C VAL A 149 25.80 0.04 -16.00
N LYS A 150 26.99 -0.52 -16.25
CA LYS A 150 27.18 -1.63 -17.19
C LYS A 150 26.33 -2.84 -16.81
N GLN A 151 26.39 -3.27 -15.54
CA GLN A 151 25.63 -4.44 -15.07
C GLN A 151 24.12 -4.21 -15.11
N VAL A 152 23.64 -3.02 -14.70
CA VAL A 152 22.22 -2.66 -14.75
C VAL A 152 21.70 -2.70 -16.18
N ASN A 153 22.43 -2.17 -17.15
CA ASN A 153 22.01 -2.20 -18.55
C ASN A 153 21.96 -3.63 -19.12
N ILE A 154 22.87 -4.52 -18.71
CA ILE A 154 22.80 -5.95 -19.05
C ILE A 154 21.52 -6.58 -18.49
N LEU A 155 21.19 -6.34 -17.21
CA LEU A 155 19.99 -6.89 -16.58
C LEU A 155 18.70 -6.36 -17.23
N ARG A 156 18.65 -5.05 -17.54
CA ARG A 156 17.51 -4.45 -18.23
C ARG A 156 17.31 -5.02 -19.64
N LYS A 157 18.40 -5.22 -20.38
CA LYS A 157 18.35 -5.86 -21.70
C LYS A 157 17.84 -7.29 -21.60
N LYS A 158 18.26 -8.08 -20.61
CA LYS A 158 17.73 -9.43 -20.39
C LYS A 158 16.22 -9.44 -20.13
N ARG A 159 15.72 -8.54 -19.27
CA ARG A 159 14.27 -8.40 -18.99
C ARG A 159 13.47 -7.97 -20.23
N SER A 160 14.11 -7.23 -21.12
CA SER A 160 13.49 -6.69 -22.34
C SER A 160 13.37 -7.68 -23.49
N GLN A 161 14.12 -8.79 -23.48
CA GLN A 161 14.06 -9.77 -24.56
C GLN A 161 12.66 -10.39 -24.71
N ASP A 162 11.85 -10.38 -23.65
CA ASP A 162 10.46 -10.86 -23.67
C ASP A 162 9.44 -9.82 -24.18
N THR A 163 9.82 -8.55 -24.37
CA THR A 163 8.89 -7.43 -24.59
C THR A 163 9.08 -6.70 -25.93
N GLY A 164 10.11 -7.04 -26.73
CA GLY A 164 10.34 -6.49 -28.08
C GLY A 164 10.76 -5.01 -28.15
N VAL A 165 10.73 -4.26 -27.04
CA VAL A 165 11.11 -2.84 -26.98
C VAL A 165 12.30 -2.65 -26.04
N PRO A 166 13.48 -2.23 -26.54
CA PRO A 166 14.65 -1.99 -25.69
C PRO A 166 14.40 -0.86 -24.68
N PRO A 167 14.55 -1.09 -23.36
CA PRO A 167 14.44 -0.03 -22.38
C PRO A 167 15.61 0.94 -22.53
N PRO A 168 15.41 2.23 -22.22
CA PRO A 168 16.49 3.22 -22.26
C PRO A 168 17.60 2.82 -21.27
N ASP A 169 18.84 2.88 -21.75
CA ASP A 169 20.03 2.64 -20.94
C ASP A 169 20.08 3.65 -19.77
N ILE A 170 20.38 3.15 -18.57
CA ILE A 170 20.68 4.02 -17.44
C ILE A 170 22.03 4.66 -17.67
N THR A 171 22.10 5.98 -17.46
CA THR A 171 23.34 6.73 -17.43
C THR A 171 23.87 6.82 -16.01
N ARG A 172 25.19 7.05 -15.89
CA ARG A 172 25.86 7.31 -14.62
C ARG A 172 25.19 8.44 -13.82
N ASP A 173 24.82 9.52 -14.50
CA ASP A 173 24.18 10.67 -13.88
C ASP A 173 22.75 10.37 -13.42
N GLY A 174 22.02 9.56 -14.18
CA GLY A 174 20.70 9.07 -13.78
C GLY A 174 20.77 8.20 -12.52
N LEU A 175 21.77 7.31 -12.45
CA LEU A 175 22.03 6.49 -11.28
C LEU A 175 22.40 7.35 -10.06
N ARG A 176 23.33 8.28 -10.21
CA ARG A 176 23.76 9.20 -9.14
C ARG A 176 22.58 9.99 -8.56
N LYS A 177 21.68 10.52 -9.40
CA LYS A 177 20.50 11.27 -8.95
C LYS A 177 19.53 10.41 -8.14
N LYS A 178 19.38 9.13 -8.47
CA LYS A 178 18.52 8.20 -7.71
C LYS A 178 19.10 7.93 -6.32
N THR A 179 20.40 7.66 -6.24
CA THR A 179 21.08 7.36 -4.96
C THR A 179 21.15 8.55 -4.00
N GLN A 180 20.99 9.79 -4.49
CA GLN A 180 21.00 10.99 -3.64
C GLN A 180 19.61 11.36 -3.06
N ARG A 181 18.55 10.70 -3.51
CA ARG A 181 17.17 10.94 -3.06
C ARG A 181 16.66 9.90 -2.05
N ALA A 182 17.36 8.77 -1.95
CA ALA A 182 17.16 7.74 -0.95
C ALA A 182 18.03 8.07 0.29
#